data_AF-A0A4U3LBN2-F1
#
_entry.id   AF-A0A4U3LBN2-F1
#
_cell.length_a   1.000
_cell.length_b   1.000
_cell.length_c   1.000
_cell.angle_alpha   90.00
_cell.angle_beta   90.00
_cell.angle_gamma   90.00
#
_symmetry.space_group_name_H-M   'P 1'
#
loop_
_entity.id
_entity.type
_entity.pdbx_description
1 polymer ?
#
loop_
_entity_poly.entity_id
_entity_poly.type
_entity_poly.pdbx_seq_one_letter_code
_entity_poly.pdbx_strand_id
1 'polypeptide(L)'
;MESGLLIIISLLFAVSLLSMLSNRLGIAYPIFLVIAGLIIGITPGIPNLNLDPDLVFIIFLPPLLYSAAWNTSWREFWAYRRSIALLAIGLVFFTSYAIAYISNALITDFPLALGFVLGGIISPPDAVAATSVISRLKVPRRVIGILEGESLVNDASSLTVFRFALVAISSGHFVLGKAVFTFFVIAGGGVFIGLAIAAIIYLLFRYLPTDPAIDTGITLMAPYLMYLSAEHFHCSGVLAVVSGGLFLSYHSSSYFNYDSRLQVQSVWNTLVFLLNGIVFILIGMQLPFIIRGLETYSVSQAIGYAVIISLSTVVIRIVWVFLGSYLPGLLSERIRAEEEKQNWKEVFIIAWSGMRGVVSLAAAFAIPQLLLNGQLFPHRNLILFITFSVILFTLVLQGLSLPLLIKWLKIEGDDVSMSEQKLQLNKQLAEVAIHYLNDHFARELNNNEDYRRIRDRYERIAQQSDQLMSDYRQSKPAKHSIRGIRTASLELIKIQRAQLEEMYSKDEYKEELLRNKEHELDLEEARLRRIGV
;
A
#
# COMPACT_ATOMS: atom_id res chain seq x y z
N MET A 1 5.36 2.40 -32.79
CA MET A 1 6.13 1.96 -31.59
C MET A 1 6.99 3.10 -31.05
N GLU A 2 7.77 3.81 -31.87
CA GLU A 2 8.61 4.95 -31.42
C GLU A 2 7.83 6.08 -30.74
N SER A 3 6.64 6.44 -31.26
CA SER A 3 5.77 7.45 -30.66
C SER A 3 5.27 7.08 -29.26
N GLY A 4 4.97 5.79 -29.02
CA GLY A 4 4.51 5.31 -27.70
C GLY A 4 5.62 5.35 -26.66
N LEU A 5 6.84 4.97 -27.03
CA LEU A 5 8.00 5.05 -26.16
C LEU A 5 8.31 6.50 -25.75
N LEU A 6 8.28 7.44 -26.71
CA LEU A 6 8.47 8.86 -26.44
C LEU A 6 7.44 9.39 -25.44
N ILE A 7 6.17 9.01 -25.57
CA ILE A 7 5.12 9.42 -24.63
C ILE A 7 5.41 8.89 -23.23
N ILE A 8 5.77 7.61 -23.09
CA ILE A 8 6.08 7.01 -21.79
C ILE A 8 7.27 7.74 -21.14
N ILE A 9 8.34 7.99 -21.89
CA ILE A 9 9.51 8.71 -21.39
C ILE A 9 9.15 10.15 -20.99
N SER A 10 8.36 10.86 -21.82
CA SER A 10 7.88 12.21 -21.50
C SER A 10 7.01 12.23 -20.24
N LEU A 11 6.14 11.23 -20.04
CA LEU A 11 5.34 11.09 -18.83
C LEU A 11 6.21 10.83 -17.60
N LEU A 12 7.17 9.91 -17.67
CA LEU A 12 8.12 9.63 -16.58
C LEU A 12 8.93 10.87 -16.20
N PHE A 13 9.39 11.63 -17.21
CA PHE A 13 10.09 12.89 -17.01
C PHE A 13 9.19 13.94 -16.35
N ALA A 14 7.96 14.10 -16.83
CA ALA A 14 6.98 15.02 -16.27
C ALA A 14 6.64 14.67 -14.81
N VAL A 15 6.39 13.39 -14.51
CA VAL A 15 6.15 12.89 -13.15
C VAL A 15 7.32 13.27 -12.22
N SER A 16 8.55 13.05 -12.67
CA SER A 16 9.74 13.38 -11.88
C SER A 16 9.86 14.89 -11.62
N LEU A 17 9.74 15.71 -12.67
CA LEU A 17 9.85 17.17 -12.58
C LEU A 17 8.74 17.78 -11.70
N LEU A 18 7.50 17.36 -11.91
CA LEU A 18 6.34 17.84 -11.15
C LEU A 18 6.40 17.40 -9.69
N SER A 19 6.91 16.19 -9.41
CA SER A 19 7.11 15.72 -8.04
C SER A 19 8.18 16.55 -7.30
N MET A 20 9.26 16.94 -7.98
CA MET A 20 10.25 17.87 -7.42
C MET A 20 9.62 19.22 -7.08
N LEU A 21 8.77 19.75 -7.97
CA LEU A 21 8.04 20.98 -7.73
C LEU A 21 7.04 20.86 -6.57
N SER A 22 6.31 19.74 -6.50
CA SER A 22 5.38 19.45 -5.41
C SER A 22 6.07 19.47 -4.05
N ASN A 23 7.24 18.83 -3.95
CA ASN A 23 8.04 18.82 -2.72
C ASN A 23 8.51 20.24 -2.34
N ARG A 24 8.88 21.08 -3.31
CA ARG A 24 9.24 22.47 -3.07
C ARG A 24 8.06 23.31 -2.57
N LEU A 25 6.85 23.01 -3.03
CA LEU A 25 5.62 23.70 -2.64
C LEU A 25 4.98 23.14 -1.35
N GLY A 26 5.45 22.00 -0.85
CA GLY A 26 4.89 21.36 0.34
C GLY A 26 3.52 20.70 0.11
N ILE A 27 3.14 20.46 -1.15
CA ILE A 27 1.88 19.78 -1.51
C ILE A 27 2.16 18.29 -1.68
N ALA A 28 1.19 17.43 -1.31
CA ALA A 28 1.30 16.00 -1.56
C ALA A 28 1.35 15.71 -3.07
N TYR A 29 2.37 14.96 -3.51
CA TYR A 29 2.63 14.74 -4.93
C TYR A 29 1.44 14.12 -5.70
N PRO A 30 0.60 13.20 -5.16
CA PRO A 30 -0.55 12.69 -5.90
C PRO A 30 -1.52 13.80 -6.31
N ILE A 31 -1.82 14.70 -5.37
CA ILE A 31 -2.73 15.84 -5.56
C ILE A 31 -2.15 16.79 -6.61
N PHE A 32 -0.86 17.08 -6.50
CA PHE A 32 -0.18 17.98 -7.44
C PHE A 32 -0.12 17.40 -8.86
N LEU A 33 0.19 16.12 -9.01
CA LEU A 33 0.25 15.44 -10.31
C LEU A 33 -1.10 15.39 -11.02
N VAL A 34 -2.19 15.15 -10.27
CA VAL A 34 -3.55 15.18 -10.81
C VAL A 34 -3.90 16.58 -11.33
N ILE A 35 -3.62 17.64 -10.56
CA ILE A 35 -3.90 19.03 -10.96
C ILE A 35 -3.04 19.41 -12.18
N ALA A 36 -1.76 19.04 -12.18
CA ALA A 36 -0.87 19.29 -13.31
C ALA A 36 -1.31 18.52 -14.55
N GLY A 37 -1.74 17.27 -14.39
CA GLY A 37 -2.32 16.46 -15.46
C GLY A 37 -3.55 17.11 -16.07
N LEU A 38 -4.44 17.70 -15.25
CA LEU A 38 -5.59 18.45 -15.73
C LEU A 38 -5.19 19.67 -16.59
N ILE A 39 -4.20 20.44 -16.13
CA ILE A 39 -3.67 21.59 -16.89
C ILE A 39 -3.08 21.12 -18.24
N ILE A 40 -2.31 20.03 -18.21
CA ILE A 40 -1.74 19.42 -19.43
C ILE A 40 -2.85 18.95 -20.36
N GLY A 41 -3.86 18.24 -19.87
CA GLY A 41 -4.96 17.70 -20.67
C GLY A 41 -5.84 18.77 -21.35
N ILE A 42 -5.91 19.98 -20.78
CA ILE A 42 -6.63 21.11 -21.40
C ILE A 42 -5.79 21.76 -22.53
N THR A 43 -4.46 21.56 -22.54
CA THR A 43 -3.56 22.20 -23.49
C THR A 43 -3.79 21.66 -24.92
N PRO A 44 -3.99 22.55 -25.92
CA PRO A 44 -4.18 22.14 -27.32
C PRO A 44 -2.97 21.35 -27.86
N GLY A 45 -3.23 20.28 -28.62
CA GLY A 45 -2.18 19.49 -29.28
C GLY A 45 -1.69 18.27 -28.49
N ILE A 46 -2.15 18.07 -27.25
CA ILE A 46 -1.88 16.84 -26.51
C ILE A 46 -2.71 15.68 -27.08
N PRO A 47 -2.10 14.55 -27.49
CA PRO A 47 -2.83 13.40 -28.03
C PRO A 47 -3.68 12.73 -26.94
N ASN A 48 -4.84 12.21 -27.34
CA ASN A 48 -5.66 11.40 -26.43
C ASN A 48 -4.97 10.05 -26.19
N LEU A 49 -4.61 9.77 -24.94
CA LEU A 49 -4.03 8.50 -24.53
C LEU A 49 -5.15 7.48 -24.31
N ASN A 50 -5.52 6.78 -25.38
CA ASN A 50 -6.35 5.59 -25.29
C ASN A 50 -5.52 4.47 -24.67
N LEU A 51 -5.75 4.21 -23.38
CA LEU A 51 -5.16 3.08 -22.68
C LEU A 51 -6.00 1.84 -22.94
N ASP A 52 -5.35 0.77 -23.36
CA ASP A 52 -5.97 -0.55 -23.37
C ASP A 52 -6.23 -0.96 -21.91
N PRO A 53 -7.49 -1.22 -21.52
CA PRO A 53 -7.82 -1.52 -20.14
C PRO A 53 -7.09 -2.75 -19.59
N ASP A 54 -6.87 -3.76 -20.43
CA ASP A 54 -6.19 -4.99 -20.03
C ASP A 54 -4.71 -4.70 -19.73
N LEU A 55 -4.09 -3.81 -20.51
CA LEU A 55 -2.73 -3.34 -20.22
C LEU A 55 -2.66 -2.53 -18.93
N VAL A 56 -3.68 -1.72 -18.62
CA VAL A 56 -3.70 -0.97 -17.34
C VAL A 56 -3.73 -1.95 -16.16
N PHE A 57 -4.59 -2.97 -16.22
CA PHE A 57 -4.64 -3.99 -15.17
C PHE A 57 -3.33 -4.75 -15.04
N ILE A 58 -2.75 -5.21 -16.14
CA ILE A 58 -1.52 -6.01 -16.11
C ILE A 58 -0.31 -5.18 -15.66
N ILE A 59 -0.17 -3.93 -16.12
CA ILE A 59 1.02 -3.11 -15.85
C ILE A 59 0.99 -2.52 -14.43
N PHE A 60 -0.17 -2.04 -13.96
CA PHE A 60 -0.23 -1.27 -12.71
C PHE A 60 -0.64 -2.11 -11.49
N LEU A 61 -1.64 -2.99 -11.58
CA LEU A 61 -2.14 -3.67 -10.38
C LEU A 61 -1.14 -4.64 -9.76
N PRO A 62 -0.56 -5.62 -10.48
CA PRO A 62 0.33 -6.60 -9.87
C PRO A 62 1.46 -5.97 -9.04
N PRO A 63 2.26 -5.00 -9.55
CA PRO A 63 3.31 -4.38 -8.75
C PRO A 63 2.77 -3.54 -7.59
N LEU A 64 1.67 -2.80 -7.77
CA LEU A 64 1.11 -1.97 -6.69
C LEU A 64 0.54 -2.83 -5.55
N LEU A 65 -0.19 -3.89 -5.88
CA LEU A 65 -0.71 -4.85 -4.91
C LEU A 65 0.41 -5.59 -4.17
N TYR A 66 1.45 -6.01 -4.88
CA TYR A 66 2.58 -6.69 -4.27
C TYR A 66 3.36 -5.77 -3.35
N SER A 67 3.60 -4.52 -3.77
CA SER A 67 4.20 -3.51 -2.92
C SER A 67 3.35 -3.24 -1.68
N ALA A 68 2.02 -3.13 -1.83
CA ALA A 68 1.13 -2.95 -0.68
C ALA A 68 1.24 -4.16 0.27
N ALA A 69 1.16 -5.38 -0.25
CA ALA A 69 1.28 -6.60 0.54
C ALA A 69 2.66 -6.72 1.22
N TRP A 70 3.73 -6.26 0.56
CA TRP A 70 5.08 -6.29 1.11
C TRP A 70 5.25 -5.36 2.32
N ASN A 71 4.60 -4.20 2.27
CA ASN A 71 4.67 -3.19 3.33
C ASN A 71 3.72 -3.46 4.50
N THR A 72 2.68 -4.28 4.30
CA THR A 72 1.76 -4.65 5.38
C THR A 72 2.33 -5.75 6.28
N SER A 73 2.24 -5.55 7.60
CA SER A 73 2.55 -6.57 8.59
C SER A 73 1.48 -7.67 8.60
N TRP A 74 1.91 -8.93 8.50
CA TRP A 74 1.01 -10.09 8.61
C TRP A 74 0.33 -10.15 9.99
N ARG A 75 1.06 -9.78 11.05
CA ARG A 75 0.54 -9.81 12.42
C ARG A 75 -0.53 -8.75 12.65
N GLU A 76 -0.26 -7.52 12.22
CA GLU A 76 -1.24 -6.44 12.32
C GLU A 76 -2.48 -6.74 11.47
N PHE A 77 -2.29 -7.27 10.25
CA PHE A 77 -3.39 -7.71 9.40
C PHE A 77 -4.28 -8.73 10.12
N TRP A 78 -3.69 -9.71 10.81
CA TRP A 78 -4.44 -10.71 11.55
C TRP A 78 -5.08 -10.17 12.82
N ALA A 79 -4.39 -9.29 13.55
CA ALA A 79 -4.92 -8.63 14.74
C ALA A 79 -6.16 -7.79 14.41
N TYR A 80 -6.16 -7.09 13.27
CA TYR A 80 -7.27 -6.24 12.82
C TYR A 80 -8.18 -6.91 11.79
N ARG A 81 -8.09 -8.24 11.62
CA ARG A 81 -8.80 -9.01 10.57
C ARG A 81 -10.29 -8.70 10.47
N ARG A 82 -10.94 -8.42 11.61
CA ARG A 82 -12.36 -8.09 11.67
C ARG A 82 -12.65 -6.72 11.07
N SER A 83 -11.95 -5.69 11.53
CA SER A 83 -12.08 -4.33 11.00
C SER A 83 -11.73 -4.30 9.52
N ILE A 84 -10.65 -4.98 9.13
CA ILE A 84 -10.25 -5.12 7.73
C ILE A 84 -11.34 -5.83 6.91
N ALA A 85 -11.88 -6.96 7.36
CA ALA A 85 -12.94 -7.66 6.63
C ALA A 85 -14.23 -6.83 6.50
N LEU A 86 -14.61 -6.09 7.55
CA LEU A 86 -15.77 -5.19 7.53
C LEU A 86 -15.60 -4.04 6.52
N LEU A 87 -14.38 -3.55 6.31
CA LEU A 87 -14.11 -2.48 5.35
C LEU A 87 -13.82 -3.02 3.94
N ALA A 88 -12.97 -4.03 3.80
CA ALA A 88 -12.57 -4.56 2.51
C ALA A 88 -13.66 -5.37 1.79
N ILE A 89 -14.59 -5.97 2.54
CA ILE A 89 -15.66 -6.80 1.98
C ILE A 89 -17.00 -6.11 2.25
N GLY A 90 -17.33 -5.89 3.53
CA GLY A 90 -18.64 -5.35 3.94
C GLY A 90 -18.94 -3.97 3.33
N LEU A 91 -18.06 -3.00 3.53
CA LEU A 91 -18.22 -1.65 3.00
C LEU A 91 -18.26 -1.65 1.48
N VAL A 92 -17.45 -2.46 0.80
CA VAL A 92 -17.44 -2.55 -0.67
C VAL A 92 -18.81 -2.97 -1.21
N PHE A 93 -19.36 -4.10 -0.73
CA PHE A 93 -20.69 -4.53 -1.17
C PHE A 93 -21.78 -3.53 -0.80
N PHE A 94 -21.71 -2.95 0.41
CA PHE A 94 -22.70 -1.96 0.86
C PHE A 94 -22.65 -0.67 0.05
N THR A 95 -21.46 -0.12 -0.21
CA THR A 95 -21.28 1.06 -1.06
C THR A 95 -21.73 0.78 -2.49
N SER A 96 -21.36 -0.37 -3.08
CA SER A 96 -21.81 -0.71 -4.42
C SER A 96 -23.33 -0.83 -4.51
N TYR A 97 -23.97 -1.46 -3.52
CA TYR A 97 -25.42 -1.56 -3.43
C TYR A 97 -26.07 -0.18 -3.29
N ALA A 98 -25.63 0.64 -2.33
CA ALA A 98 -26.19 1.96 -2.10
C ALA A 98 -26.02 2.88 -3.31
N ILE A 99 -24.84 2.89 -3.94
CA ILE A 99 -24.60 3.68 -5.16
C ILE A 99 -25.43 3.16 -6.33
N ALA A 100 -25.67 1.85 -6.43
CA ALA A 100 -26.54 1.30 -7.47
C ALA A 100 -27.96 1.86 -7.39
N TYR A 101 -28.54 1.90 -6.18
CA TYR A 101 -29.87 2.47 -5.96
C TYR A 101 -29.89 4.00 -6.10
N ILE A 102 -28.89 4.70 -5.57
CA ILE A 102 -28.80 6.16 -5.69
C ILE A 102 -28.69 6.58 -7.15
N SER A 103 -27.81 5.93 -7.92
CA SER A 103 -27.64 6.25 -9.35
C SER A 103 -28.87 5.88 -10.18
N ASN A 104 -29.52 4.75 -9.91
CA ASN A 104 -30.78 4.38 -10.56
C ASN A 104 -31.92 5.37 -10.27
N ALA A 105 -32.00 5.89 -9.05
CA ALA A 105 -33.02 6.88 -8.69
C ALA A 105 -32.72 8.29 -9.24
N LEU A 106 -31.44 8.62 -9.39
CA LEU A 106 -30.98 9.97 -9.75
C LEU A 106 -30.85 10.17 -11.27
N ILE A 107 -30.47 9.14 -12.00
CA ILE A 107 -30.16 9.19 -13.44
C ILE A 107 -31.28 8.46 -14.18
N THR A 108 -31.98 9.18 -15.06
CA THR A 108 -33.03 8.61 -15.91
C THR A 108 -32.47 7.51 -16.80
N ASP A 109 -33.25 6.43 -16.98
CA ASP A 109 -32.90 5.27 -17.80
C ASP A 109 -31.61 4.56 -17.39
N PHE A 110 -31.23 4.63 -16.11
CA PHE A 110 -29.99 4.03 -15.60
C PHE A 110 -30.27 2.72 -14.82
N PRO A 111 -30.12 1.53 -15.40
CA PRO A 111 -30.45 0.27 -14.74
C PRO A 111 -29.56 0.00 -13.53
N LEU A 112 -30.09 -0.73 -12.53
CA LEU A 112 -29.34 -1.14 -11.34
C LEU A 112 -27.99 -1.80 -11.66
N ALA A 113 -27.90 -2.56 -12.76
CA ALA A 113 -26.66 -3.20 -13.16
C ALA A 113 -25.56 -2.19 -13.54
N LEU A 114 -25.89 -1.08 -14.20
CA LEU A 114 -24.95 0.04 -14.42
C LEU A 114 -24.59 0.73 -13.10
N GLY A 115 -25.57 0.80 -12.19
CA GLY A 115 -25.36 1.24 -10.82
C GLY A 115 -24.35 0.40 -10.05
N PHE A 116 -24.39 -0.93 -10.19
CA PHE A 116 -23.39 -1.83 -9.61
C PHE A 116 -22.04 -1.74 -10.32
N VAL A 117 -21.98 -1.47 -11.63
CA VAL A 117 -20.72 -1.15 -12.31
C VAL A 117 -20.09 0.09 -11.68
N LEU A 118 -20.84 1.20 -11.62
CA LEU A 118 -20.37 2.45 -11.04
C LEU A 118 -19.97 2.27 -9.56
N GLY A 119 -20.85 1.65 -8.77
CA GLY A 119 -20.65 1.38 -7.36
C GLY A 119 -19.47 0.45 -7.08
N GLY A 120 -19.26 -0.57 -7.92
CA GLY A 120 -18.08 -1.44 -7.85
C GLY A 120 -16.81 -0.63 -8.08
N ILE A 121 -16.78 0.20 -9.12
CA ILE A 121 -15.61 1.03 -9.48
C ILE A 121 -15.23 2.03 -8.38
N ILE A 122 -16.19 2.73 -7.77
CA ILE A 122 -15.91 3.83 -6.81
C ILE A 122 -15.89 3.39 -5.34
N SER A 123 -16.19 2.11 -5.07
CA SER A 123 -16.21 1.54 -3.72
C SER A 123 -14.86 1.42 -3.03
N PRO A 124 -13.77 0.92 -3.67
CA PRO A 124 -12.51 0.69 -2.97
C PRO A 124 -11.76 2.01 -2.76
N PRO A 125 -11.39 2.39 -1.53
CA PRO A 125 -10.37 3.42 -1.34
C PRO A 125 -8.97 2.92 -1.74
N ASP A 126 -8.09 3.86 -2.01
CA ASP A 126 -6.66 3.70 -2.17
C ASP A 126 -5.95 4.15 -0.88
N ALA A 127 -5.42 3.17 -0.14
CA ALA A 127 -4.69 3.47 1.08
C ALA A 127 -3.35 4.15 0.81
N VAL A 128 -2.72 3.96 -0.36
CA VAL A 128 -1.41 4.56 -0.66
C VAL A 128 -1.53 6.08 -0.72
N ALA A 129 -2.61 6.58 -1.32
CA ALA A 129 -2.93 8.01 -1.29
C ALA A 129 -3.10 8.50 0.15
N ALA A 130 -3.84 7.76 0.99
CA ALA A 130 -4.05 8.08 2.41
C ALA A 130 -2.78 8.07 3.25
N THR A 131 -2.00 7.00 3.19
CA THR A 131 -0.78 6.84 3.97
C THR A 131 0.30 7.82 3.51
N SER A 132 0.35 8.21 2.23
CA SER A 132 1.29 9.24 1.76
C SER A 132 1.01 10.63 2.37
N VAL A 133 -0.25 10.95 2.65
CA VAL A 133 -0.68 12.19 3.32
C VAL A 133 -0.48 12.08 4.84
N ILE A 134 -0.80 10.91 5.41
CA ILE A 134 -0.73 10.65 6.86
C ILE A 134 0.70 10.45 7.35
N SER A 135 1.61 9.88 6.54
CA SER A 135 2.99 9.53 6.95
C SER A 135 3.82 10.72 7.42
N ARG A 136 3.42 11.96 7.07
CA ARG A 136 4.04 13.20 7.55
C ARG A 136 3.49 13.69 8.88
N LEU A 137 2.53 12.98 9.45
CA LEU A 137 1.74 13.36 10.62
C LEU A 137 1.83 12.26 11.68
N LYS A 138 1.67 12.65 12.94
CA LYS A 138 1.65 11.72 14.07
C LYS A 138 0.26 11.10 14.18
N VAL A 139 0.09 9.91 13.61
CA VAL A 139 -1.17 9.14 13.67
C VAL A 139 -0.87 7.75 14.24
N PRO A 140 -1.75 7.20 15.11
CA PRO A 140 -1.58 5.86 15.65
C PRO A 140 -1.39 4.79 14.58
N ARG A 141 -0.52 3.81 14.85
CA ARG A 141 -0.17 2.77 13.87
C ARG A 141 -1.34 1.89 13.50
N ARG A 142 -2.25 1.65 14.45
CA ARG A 142 -3.52 0.96 14.21
C ARG A 142 -4.30 1.56 13.04
N VAL A 143 -4.35 2.89 12.92
CA VAL A 143 -5.06 3.56 11.82
C VAL A 143 -4.39 3.25 10.47
N ILE A 144 -3.05 3.28 10.42
CA ILE A 144 -2.28 2.98 9.21
C ILE A 144 -2.49 1.51 8.81
N GLY A 145 -2.31 0.57 9.74
CA GLY A 145 -2.47 -0.86 9.48
C GLY A 145 -3.90 -1.24 9.05
N ILE A 146 -4.94 -0.61 9.61
CA ILE A 146 -6.33 -0.82 9.16
C ILE A 146 -6.55 -0.29 7.73
N LEU A 147 -6.04 0.91 7.42
CA LEU A 147 -6.19 1.50 6.09
C LEU A 147 -5.45 0.68 5.02
N GLU A 148 -4.20 0.30 5.28
CA GLU A 148 -3.42 -0.55 4.38
C GLU A 148 -4.09 -1.91 4.19
N GLY A 149 -4.51 -2.57 5.28
CA GLY A 149 -5.20 -3.85 5.23
C GLY A 149 -6.54 -3.80 4.48
N GLU A 150 -7.32 -2.72 4.62
CA GLU A 150 -8.53 -2.48 3.82
C GLU A 150 -8.20 -2.48 2.32
N SER A 151 -7.18 -1.71 1.92
CA SER A 151 -6.78 -1.54 0.52
C SER A 151 -6.16 -2.79 -0.12
N LEU A 152 -5.67 -3.74 0.67
CA LEU A 152 -5.17 -5.01 0.14
C LEU A 152 -6.29 -5.89 -0.41
N VAL A 153 -7.44 -5.91 0.25
CA VAL A 153 -8.50 -6.89 -0.04
C VAL A 153 -9.68 -6.27 -0.78
N ASN A 154 -9.91 -4.95 -0.63
CA ASN A 154 -11.03 -4.25 -1.24
C ASN A 154 -11.05 -4.33 -2.77
N ASP A 155 -9.89 -4.35 -3.42
CA ASP A 155 -9.73 -4.41 -4.87
C ASP A 155 -10.27 -5.73 -5.43
N ALA A 156 -10.12 -6.83 -4.68
CA ALA A 156 -10.67 -8.11 -5.07
C ALA A 156 -12.20 -8.09 -4.98
N SER A 157 -12.75 -7.53 -3.90
CA SER A 157 -14.19 -7.38 -3.71
C SER A 157 -14.80 -6.47 -4.78
N SER A 158 -14.16 -5.34 -5.08
CA SER A 158 -14.67 -4.33 -6.02
C SER A 158 -14.66 -4.85 -7.47
N LEU A 159 -13.56 -5.49 -7.90
CA LEU A 159 -13.47 -6.10 -9.23
C LEU A 159 -14.45 -7.27 -9.38
N THR A 160 -14.75 -7.98 -8.30
CA THR A 160 -15.79 -9.01 -8.30
C THR A 160 -17.16 -8.40 -8.58
N VAL A 161 -17.53 -7.35 -7.84
CA VAL A 161 -18.80 -6.63 -8.07
C VAL A 161 -18.87 -6.11 -9.50
N PHE A 162 -17.81 -5.49 -9.99
CA PHE A 162 -17.69 -4.99 -11.35
C PHE A 162 -17.90 -6.10 -12.40
N ARG A 163 -17.18 -7.23 -12.30
CA ARG A 163 -17.30 -8.36 -13.23
C ARG A 163 -18.72 -8.94 -13.24
N PHE A 164 -19.32 -9.16 -12.08
CA PHE A 164 -20.69 -9.67 -12.02
C PHE A 164 -21.71 -8.68 -12.55
N ALA A 165 -21.51 -7.37 -12.35
CA ALA A 165 -22.37 -6.35 -12.91
C ALA A 165 -22.30 -6.36 -14.45
N LEU A 166 -21.11 -6.48 -15.04
CA LEU A 166 -20.95 -6.64 -16.50
C LEU A 166 -21.61 -7.92 -17.04
N VAL A 167 -21.49 -9.04 -16.32
CA VAL A 167 -22.18 -10.28 -16.66
C VAL A 167 -23.70 -10.11 -16.58
N ALA A 168 -24.21 -9.40 -15.57
CA ALA A 168 -25.65 -9.13 -15.44
C ALA A 168 -26.18 -8.25 -16.57
N ILE A 169 -25.41 -7.23 -17.01
CA ILE A 169 -25.77 -6.37 -18.14
C ILE A 169 -25.86 -7.18 -19.44
N SER A 170 -24.93 -8.10 -19.66
CA SER A 170 -24.87 -8.89 -20.89
C SER A 170 -25.85 -10.06 -20.93
N SER A 171 -26.10 -10.72 -19.79
CA SER A 171 -26.96 -11.90 -19.69
C SER A 171 -28.42 -11.59 -19.33
N GLY A 172 -28.70 -10.38 -18.84
CA GLY A 172 -30.04 -9.95 -18.41
C GLY A 172 -30.57 -10.63 -17.14
N HIS A 173 -29.83 -11.57 -16.57
CA HIS A 173 -30.25 -12.34 -15.40
C HIS A 173 -29.17 -12.30 -14.32
N PHE A 174 -29.57 -12.04 -13.07
CA PHE A 174 -28.67 -12.08 -11.92
C PHE A 174 -29.18 -13.08 -10.88
N VAL A 175 -28.33 -14.04 -10.52
CA VAL A 175 -28.62 -15.02 -9.47
C VAL A 175 -27.66 -14.79 -8.31
N LEU A 176 -28.15 -14.10 -7.27
CA LEU A 176 -27.35 -13.68 -6.12
C LEU A 176 -26.62 -14.86 -5.45
N GLY A 177 -27.32 -15.98 -5.23
CA GLY A 177 -26.72 -17.18 -4.61
C GLY A 177 -25.55 -17.76 -5.41
N LYS A 178 -25.67 -17.78 -6.75
CA LYS A 178 -24.58 -18.21 -7.64
C LYS A 178 -23.42 -17.23 -7.64
N ALA A 179 -23.69 -15.92 -7.55
CA ALA A 179 -22.64 -14.90 -7.47
C ALA A 179 -21.83 -15.02 -6.16
N VAL A 180 -22.51 -15.20 -5.02
CA VAL A 180 -21.84 -15.38 -3.71
C VAL A 180 -20.98 -16.64 -3.70
N PHE A 181 -21.51 -17.78 -4.15
CA PHE A 181 -20.73 -19.02 -4.22
C PHE A 181 -19.51 -18.88 -5.14
N THR A 182 -19.73 -18.36 -6.36
CA THR A 182 -18.66 -18.13 -7.34
C THR A 182 -17.59 -17.18 -6.79
N PHE A 183 -17.97 -16.14 -6.03
CA PHE A 183 -17.00 -15.25 -5.37
C PHE A 183 -16.05 -16.02 -4.44
N PHE A 184 -16.56 -16.88 -3.56
CA PHE A 184 -15.70 -17.66 -2.66
C PHE A 184 -14.80 -18.65 -3.42
N VAL A 185 -15.28 -19.22 -4.53
CA VAL A 185 -14.46 -20.10 -5.38
C VAL A 185 -13.33 -19.33 -6.06
N ILE A 186 -13.64 -18.20 -6.71
CA ILE A 186 -12.65 -17.34 -7.38
C ILE A 186 -11.63 -16.78 -6.36
N ALA A 187 -12.11 -16.38 -5.19
CA ALA A 187 -11.27 -15.85 -4.12
C ALA A 187 -10.35 -16.93 -3.53
N GLY A 188 -10.90 -18.09 -3.15
CA GLY A 188 -10.14 -19.21 -2.62
C GLY A 188 -9.12 -19.76 -3.62
N GLY A 189 -9.49 -19.88 -4.89
CA GLY A 189 -8.58 -20.26 -5.97
C GLY A 189 -7.44 -19.27 -6.15
N GLY A 190 -7.73 -17.96 -6.07
CA GLY A 190 -6.70 -16.92 -6.12
C GLY A 190 -5.70 -17.05 -4.98
N VAL A 191 -6.18 -17.19 -3.74
CA VAL A 191 -5.34 -17.40 -2.56
C VAL A 191 -4.47 -18.65 -2.70
N PHE A 192 -5.06 -19.76 -3.15
CA PHE A 192 -4.33 -21.02 -3.33
C PHE A 192 -3.20 -20.87 -4.37
N ILE A 193 -3.50 -20.30 -5.55
CA ILE A 193 -2.51 -20.10 -6.61
C ILE A 193 -1.40 -19.15 -6.16
N GLY A 194 -1.75 -18.06 -5.49
CA GLY A 194 -0.80 -17.10 -4.93
C GLY A 194 0.18 -17.75 -3.96
N LEU A 195 -0.33 -18.51 -2.99
CA LEU A 195 0.49 -19.24 -2.02
C LEU A 195 1.33 -20.34 -2.67
N ALA A 196 0.81 -21.05 -3.68
CA ALA A 196 1.56 -22.06 -4.41
C ALA A 196 2.77 -21.46 -5.14
N ILE A 197 2.57 -20.35 -5.86
CA ILE A 197 3.66 -19.64 -6.55
C ILE A 197 4.65 -19.03 -5.55
N ALA A 198 4.16 -18.44 -4.46
CA ALA A 198 4.99 -17.91 -3.40
C ALA A 198 5.84 -18.99 -2.72
N ALA A 199 5.29 -20.18 -2.50
CA ALA A 199 6.03 -21.32 -1.96
C ALA A 199 7.15 -21.75 -2.93
N ILE A 200 6.89 -21.79 -4.24
CA ILE A 200 7.93 -22.09 -5.24
C ILE A 200 9.05 -21.04 -5.17
N ILE A 201 8.71 -19.75 -5.16
CA ILE A 201 9.69 -18.66 -5.08
C ILE A 201 10.50 -18.73 -3.78
N TYR A 202 9.84 -18.99 -2.66
CA TYR A 202 10.49 -19.18 -1.37
C TYR A 202 11.50 -20.34 -1.42
N LEU A 203 11.12 -21.48 -2.00
CA LEU A 203 12.02 -22.63 -2.16
C LEU A 203 13.22 -22.28 -3.05
N LEU A 204 13.02 -21.50 -4.12
CA LEU A 204 14.12 -21.02 -4.97
C LEU A 204 15.12 -20.18 -4.17
N PHE A 205 14.66 -19.19 -3.41
CA PHE A 205 15.53 -18.37 -2.56
C PHE A 205 16.19 -19.16 -1.43
N ARG A 206 15.51 -20.18 -0.90
CA ARG A 206 16.03 -20.97 0.21
C ARG A 206 17.15 -21.92 -0.20
N TYR A 207 17.07 -22.51 -1.40
CA TYR A 207 17.96 -23.61 -1.82
C TYR A 207 18.95 -23.24 -2.92
N LEU A 208 18.71 -22.17 -3.68
CA LEU A 208 19.63 -21.74 -4.74
C LEU A 208 20.47 -20.54 -4.29
N PRO A 209 21.75 -20.50 -4.66
CA PRO A 209 22.56 -19.30 -4.44
C PRO A 209 22.03 -18.17 -5.30
N THR A 210 21.72 -17.03 -4.68
CA THR A 210 21.28 -15.82 -5.39
C THR A 210 22.18 -14.63 -5.08
N ASP A 211 22.06 -13.62 -5.93
CA ASP A 211 22.68 -12.31 -5.74
C ASP A 211 21.58 -11.22 -5.74
N PRO A 212 21.90 -9.99 -5.29
CA PRO A 212 20.93 -8.91 -5.20
C PRO A 212 20.20 -8.58 -6.52
N ALA A 213 20.83 -8.80 -7.67
CA ALA A 213 20.21 -8.54 -8.97
C ALA A 213 19.19 -9.63 -9.33
N ILE A 214 19.52 -10.91 -9.08
CA ILE A 214 18.61 -12.04 -9.24
C ILE A 214 17.42 -11.89 -8.29
N ASP A 215 17.65 -11.55 -7.03
CA ASP A 215 16.62 -11.34 -6.02
C ASP A 215 15.65 -10.23 -6.43
N THR A 216 16.19 -9.12 -6.92
CA THR A 216 15.40 -8.03 -7.48
C THR A 216 14.60 -8.48 -8.71
N GLY A 217 15.22 -9.21 -9.64
CA GLY A 217 14.55 -9.71 -10.84
C GLY A 217 13.38 -10.65 -10.51
N ILE A 218 13.59 -11.61 -9.61
CA ILE A 218 12.56 -12.55 -9.17
C ILE A 218 11.41 -11.81 -8.48
N THR A 219 11.71 -10.89 -7.57
CA THR A 219 10.66 -10.12 -6.89
C THR A 219 9.84 -9.28 -7.86
N LEU A 220 10.46 -8.68 -8.89
CA LEU A 220 9.74 -7.94 -9.93
C LEU A 220 8.83 -8.85 -10.79
N MET A 221 9.24 -10.11 -11.05
CA MET A 221 8.44 -11.08 -11.82
C MET A 221 7.32 -11.73 -11.00
N ALA A 222 7.56 -11.97 -9.70
CA ALA A 222 6.64 -12.61 -8.77
C ALA A 222 5.17 -12.15 -8.87
N PRO A 223 4.85 -10.83 -8.81
CA PRO A 223 3.48 -10.36 -8.90
C PRO A 223 2.81 -10.72 -10.21
N TYR A 224 3.52 -10.63 -11.34
CA TYR A 224 2.97 -10.96 -12.65
C TYR A 224 2.71 -12.46 -12.76
N LEU A 225 3.63 -13.30 -12.25
CA LEU A 225 3.42 -14.75 -12.22
C LEU A 225 2.17 -15.12 -11.41
N MET A 226 2.00 -14.52 -10.23
CA MET A 226 0.82 -14.74 -9.38
C MET A 226 -0.47 -14.27 -10.07
N TYR A 227 -0.48 -13.03 -10.57
CA TYR A 227 -1.65 -12.41 -11.17
C TYR A 227 -2.09 -13.14 -12.45
N LEU A 228 -1.16 -13.32 -13.39
CA LEU A 228 -1.46 -13.92 -14.70
C LEU A 228 -1.86 -15.39 -14.57
N SER A 229 -1.22 -16.15 -13.65
CA SER A 229 -1.61 -17.54 -13.42
C SER A 229 -3.02 -17.64 -12.85
N ALA A 230 -3.37 -16.80 -11.88
CA ALA A 230 -4.71 -16.80 -11.29
C ALA A 230 -5.78 -16.38 -12.32
N GLU A 231 -5.55 -15.32 -13.10
CA GLU A 231 -6.47 -14.91 -14.16
C GLU A 231 -6.61 -15.96 -15.27
N HIS A 232 -5.54 -16.68 -15.61
CA HIS A 232 -5.59 -17.80 -16.55
C HIS A 232 -6.54 -18.92 -16.09
N PHE A 233 -6.57 -19.20 -14.79
CA PHE A 233 -7.52 -20.14 -14.18
C PHE A 233 -8.85 -19.50 -13.75
N HIS A 234 -9.16 -18.29 -14.23
CA HIS A 234 -10.36 -17.52 -13.88
C HIS A 234 -10.55 -17.30 -12.38
N CYS A 235 -9.46 -17.31 -11.61
CA CYS A 235 -9.38 -17.01 -10.19
C CYS A 235 -9.01 -15.53 -9.96
N SER A 236 -9.09 -15.06 -8.72
CA SER A 236 -8.76 -13.66 -8.40
C SER A 236 -7.25 -13.40 -8.49
N GLY A 237 -6.81 -12.69 -9.54
CA GLY A 237 -5.43 -12.22 -9.65
C GLY A 237 -5.00 -11.33 -8.49
N VAL A 238 -5.91 -10.48 -8.00
CA VAL A 238 -5.66 -9.59 -6.85
C VAL A 238 -5.33 -10.39 -5.59
N LEU A 239 -6.17 -11.36 -5.22
CA LEU A 239 -5.93 -12.16 -4.00
C LEU A 239 -4.73 -13.09 -4.14
N ALA A 240 -4.39 -13.53 -5.35
CA ALA A 240 -3.17 -14.28 -5.60
C ALA A 240 -1.91 -13.45 -5.27
N VAL A 241 -1.85 -12.22 -5.77
CA VAL A 241 -0.72 -11.31 -5.48
C VAL A 241 -0.65 -10.94 -4.00
N VAL A 242 -1.79 -10.65 -3.37
CA VAL A 242 -1.85 -10.24 -1.96
C VAL A 242 -1.43 -11.37 -1.04
N SER A 243 -1.99 -12.57 -1.22
CA SER A 243 -1.66 -13.74 -0.40
C SER A 243 -0.20 -14.18 -0.58
N GLY A 244 0.28 -14.23 -1.82
CA GLY A 244 1.66 -14.59 -2.12
C GLY A 244 2.66 -13.52 -1.65
N GLY A 245 2.33 -12.24 -1.82
CA GLY A 245 3.14 -11.12 -1.34
C GLY A 245 3.28 -11.07 0.18
N LEU A 246 2.17 -11.27 0.92
CA LEU A 246 2.20 -11.37 2.38
C LEU A 246 3.04 -12.57 2.85
N PHE A 247 2.92 -13.73 2.18
CA PHE A 247 3.71 -14.92 2.50
C PHE A 247 5.22 -14.70 2.31
N LEU A 248 5.62 -14.10 1.18
CA LEU A 248 7.03 -13.81 0.89
C LEU A 248 7.57 -12.72 1.82
N SER A 249 6.81 -11.65 2.06
CA SER A 249 7.19 -10.56 2.98
C SER A 249 7.47 -11.08 4.39
N TYR A 250 6.59 -11.93 4.92
CA TYR A 250 6.73 -12.53 6.24
C TYR A 250 8.01 -13.37 6.39
N HIS A 251 8.46 -14.05 5.32
CA HIS A 251 9.68 -14.87 5.34
C HIS A 251 10.95 -14.15 4.85
N SER A 252 10.84 -12.90 4.42
CA SER A 252 11.91 -12.19 3.70
C SER A 252 13.23 -12.08 4.47
N SER A 253 13.18 -11.93 5.79
CA SER A 253 14.36 -11.87 6.66
C SER A 253 15.17 -13.18 6.67
N SER A 254 14.52 -14.32 6.42
CA SER A 254 15.15 -15.65 6.47
C SER A 254 16.01 -15.97 5.24
N TYR A 255 15.82 -15.28 4.12
CA TYR A 255 16.50 -15.62 2.86
C TYR A 255 17.18 -14.43 2.17
N PHE A 256 16.77 -13.19 2.42
CA PHE A 256 17.52 -12.05 1.90
C PHE A 256 18.70 -11.66 2.78
N ASN A 257 19.83 -11.35 2.14
CA ASN A 257 20.95 -10.68 2.78
C ASN A 257 20.75 -9.14 2.74
N TYR A 258 21.64 -8.41 3.42
CA TYR A 258 21.51 -6.95 3.54
C TYR A 258 21.57 -6.22 2.18
N ASP A 259 22.44 -6.65 1.27
CA ASP A 259 22.57 -6.04 -0.06
C ASP A 259 21.28 -6.22 -0.87
N SER A 260 20.71 -7.43 -0.83
CA SER A 260 19.47 -7.77 -1.55
C SER A 260 18.29 -7.01 -0.97
N ARG A 261 18.16 -6.93 0.37
CA ARG A 261 17.12 -6.11 1.01
C ARG A 261 17.19 -4.65 0.60
N LEU A 262 18.38 -4.04 0.67
CA LEU A 262 18.57 -2.63 0.32
C LEU A 262 18.28 -2.37 -1.17
N GLN A 263 18.74 -3.26 -2.06
CA GLN A 263 18.53 -3.12 -3.50
C GLN A 263 17.06 -3.32 -3.89
N VAL A 264 16.43 -4.40 -3.41
CA VAL A 264 15.01 -4.71 -3.66
C VAL A 264 14.15 -3.54 -3.19
N GLN A 265 14.33 -3.07 -1.95
CA GLN A 265 13.55 -1.94 -1.42
C GLN A 265 13.73 -0.67 -2.28
N SER A 266 14.96 -0.36 -2.70
CA SER A 266 15.25 0.83 -3.50
C SER A 266 14.59 0.79 -4.87
N VAL A 267 14.64 -0.37 -5.54
CA VAL A 267 14.01 -0.57 -6.84
C VAL A 267 12.49 -0.51 -6.73
N TRP A 268 11.90 -1.17 -5.74
CA TRP A 268 10.46 -1.13 -5.49
C TRP A 268 9.95 0.28 -5.17
N ASN A 269 10.63 1.02 -4.29
CA ASN A 269 10.26 2.40 -3.97
C ASN A 269 10.25 3.29 -5.23
N THR A 270 11.25 3.12 -6.10
CA THR A 270 11.35 3.87 -7.36
C THR A 270 10.24 3.46 -8.33
N LEU A 271 10.02 2.15 -8.50
CA LEU A 271 9.01 1.61 -9.40
C LEU A 271 7.61 2.09 -9.00
N VAL A 272 7.24 1.94 -7.73
CA VAL A 272 5.93 2.35 -7.20
C VAL A 272 5.73 3.85 -7.31
N PHE A 273 6.76 4.65 -7.04
CA PHE A 273 6.73 6.10 -7.26
C PHE A 273 6.40 6.45 -8.72
N LEU A 274 7.08 5.82 -9.68
CA LEU A 274 6.87 6.08 -11.11
C LEU A 274 5.48 5.60 -11.56
N LEU A 275 5.06 4.39 -11.16
CA LEU A 275 3.75 3.83 -11.52
C LEU A 275 2.61 4.70 -10.97
N ASN A 276 2.63 5.03 -9.68
CA ASN A 276 1.63 5.91 -9.08
C ASN A 276 1.63 7.29 -9.73
N GLY A 277 2.82 7.84 -9.98
CA GLY A 277 2.94 9.15 -10.62
C GLY A 277 2.33 9.17 -12.03
N ILE A 278 2.59 8.13 -12.84
CA ILE A 278 1.97 7.96 -14.16
C ILE A 278 0.46 7.88 -14.03
N VAL A 279 -0.06 7.11 -13.07
CA VAL A 279 -1.51 6.99 -12.91
C VAL A 279 -2.14 8.33 -12.53
N PHE A 280 -1.58 9.04 -11.55
CA PHE A 280 -2.12 10.31 -11.10
C PHE A 280 -2.10 11.39 -12.19
N ILE A 281 -1.04 11.48 -12.99
CA ILE A 281 -1.01 12.43 -14.11
C ILE A 281 -2.01 12.04 -15.21
N LEU A 282 -2.17 10.75 -15.51
CA LEU A 282 -3.15 10.26 -16.49
C LEU A 282 -4.59 10.56 -16.08
N ILE A 283 -4.92 10.40 -14.78
CA ILE A 283 -6.25 10.76 -14.24
C ILE A 283 -6.58 12.21 -14.57
N GLY A 284 -5.65 13.12 -14.29
CA GLY A 284 -5.82 14.55 -14.59
C GLY A 284 -5.98 14.80 -16.09
N MET A 285 -5.11 14.20 -16.90
CA MET A 285 -5.09 14.40 -18.36
C MET A 285 -6.37 13.92 -19.05
N GLN A 286 -7.07 12.92 -18.52
CA GLN A 286 -8.23 12.31 -19.17
C GLN A 286 -9.55 13.07 -18.93
N LEU A 287 -9.65 13.86 -17.85
CA LEU A 287 -10.89 14.58 -17.51
C LEU A 287 -11.42 15.46 -18.66
N PRO A 288 -10.61 16.28 -19.35
CA PRO A 288 -11.08 17.12 -20.45
C PRO A 288 -11.63 16.31 -21.63
N PHE A 289 -11.05 15.14 -21.92
CA PHE A 289 -11.52 14.27 -22.99
C PHE A 289 -12.87 13.62 -22.63
N ILE A 290 -13.04 13.22 -21.37
CA ILE A 290 -14.30 12.66 -20.87
C ILE A 290 -15.41 13.70 -20.92
N ILE A 291 -15.13 14.96 -20.56
CA ILE A 291 -16.09 16.08 -20.65
C ILE A 291 -16.57 16.27 -22.09
N ARG A 292 -15.66 16.20 -23.07
CA ARG A 292 -16.03 16.31 -24.50
C ARG A 292 -16.88 15.13 -24.99
N GLY A 293 -16.76 13.96 -24.35
CA GLY A 293 -17.53 12.76 -24.67
C GLY A 293 -18.93 12.69 -24.03
N LEU A 294 -19.35 13.69 -23.23
CA LEU A 294 -20.65 13.70 -22.56
C LEU A 294 -21.85 14.01 -23.49
N GLU A 295 -21.78 13.68 -24.79
CA GLU A 295 -22.70 14.11 -25.87
C GLU A 295 -24.19 14.21 -25.48
N THR A 296 -24.73 13.25 -24.71
CA THR A 296 -26.15 13.20 -24.30
C THR A 296 -26.49 13.96 -23.00
N TYR A 297 -25.51 14.36 -22.20
CA TYR A 297 -25.70 15.00 -20.90
C TYR A 297 -25.12 16.41 -20.88
N SER A 298 -25.84 17.36 -20.28
CA SER A 298 -25.24 18.66 -20.04
C SER A 298 -24.15 18.57 -18.98
N VAL A 299 -23.09 19.36 -19.12
CA VAL A 299 -21.97 19.37 -18.17
C VAL A 299 -22.45 19.69 -16.75
N SER A 300 -23.44 20.59 -16.60
CA SER A 300 -24.01 20.93 -15.29
C SER A 300 -24.77 19.77 -14.65
N GLN A 301 -25.54 19.00 -15.44
CA GLN A 301 -26.22 17.80 -14.94
C GLN A 301 -25.22 16.73 -14.50
N ALA A 302 -24.21 16.46 -15.34
CA ALA A 302 -23.17 15.49 -15.03
C ALA A 302 -22.40 15.86 -13.75
N ILE A 303 -22.05 17.14 -13.57
CA ILE A 303 -21.46 17.66 -12.33
C ILE A 303 -22.39 17.45 -11.14
N GLY A 304 -23.68 17.73 -11.28
CA GLY A 304 -24.68 17.49 -10.22
C GLY A 304 -24.69 16.04 -9.76
N TYR A 305 -24.73 15.09 -10.71
CA TYR A 305 -24.66 13.65 -10.41
C TYR A 305 -23.35 13.28 -9.73
N ALA A 306 -22.22 13.77 -10.26
CA ALA A 306 -20.89 13.51 -9.69
C ALA A 306 -20.76 14.00 -8.25
N VAL A 307 -21.26 15.20 -7.93
CA VAL A 307 -21.22 15.76 -6.58
C VAL A 307 -22.08 14.94 -5.62
N ILE A 308 -23.32 14.61 -6.01
CA ILE A 308 -24.23 13.82 -5.16
C ILE A 308 -23.63 12.44 -4.87
N ILE A 309 -23.11 11.78 -5.90
CA ILE A 309 -22.49 10.46 -5.77
C ILE A 309 -21.22 10.54 -4.92
N SER A 310 -20.36 11.55 -5.13
CA SER A 310 -19.16 11.77 -4.30
C SER A 310 -19.52 11.94 -2.82
N LEU A 311 -20.46 12.84 -2.51
CA LEU A 311 -20.92 13.06 -1.14
C LEU A 311 -21.54 11.80 -0.55
N SER A 312 -22.36 11.08 -1.31
CA SER A 312 -22.97 9.83 -0.89
C SER A 312 -21.91 8.79 -0.51
N THR A 313 -20.86 8.62 -1.33
CA THR A 313 -19.78 7.67 -1.01
C THR A 313 -18.99 8.04 0.25
N VAL A 314 -18.83 9.33 0.55
CA VAL A 314 -18.18 9.81 1.78
C VAL A 314 -19.08 9.56 2.99
N VAL A 315 -20.36 9.92 2.90
CA VAL A 315 -21.34 9.72 3.97
C VAL A 315 -21.52 8.24 4.28
N ILE A 316 -21.67 7.39 3.26
CA ILE A 316 -21.78 5.94 3.42
C ILE A 316 -20.58 5.39 4.18
N ARG A 317 -19.36 5.80 3.81
CA ARG A 317 -18.14 5.37 4.50
C ARG A 317 -18.14 5.81 5.96
N ILE A 318 -18.47 7.07 6.24
CA ILE A 318 -18.54 7.58 7.62
C ILE A 318 -19.55 6.77 8.44
N VAL A 319 -20.78 6.61 7.93
CA VAL A 319 -21.82 5.85 8.61
C VAL A 319 -21.36 4.41 8.87
N TRP A 320 -20.86 3.72 7.85
CA TRP A 320 -20.42 2.34 7.98
C TRP A 320 -19.25 2.16 8.95
N VAL A 321 -18.23 3.02 8.89
CA VAL A 321 -17.05 2.94 9.77
C VAL A 321 -17.46 3.17 11.23
N PHE A 322 -18.32 4.14 11.51
CA PHE A 322 -18.85 4.35 12.87
C PHE A 322 -19.71 3.18 13.34
N LEU A 323 -20.63 2.68 12.50
CA LEU A 323 -21.44 1.50 12.84
C LEU A 323 -20.57 0.27 13.08
N GLY A 324 -19.62 -0.01 12.20
CA GLY A 324 -18.70 -1.15 12.32
C GLY A 324 -17.78 -1.07 13.54
N SER A 325 -17.47 0.14 14.01
CA SER A 325 -16.60 0.38 15.16
C SER A 325 -17.33 0.25 16.50
N TYR A 326 -18.57 0.77 16.61
CA TYR A 326 -19.28 0.84 17.90
C TYR A 326 -20.38 -0.22 18.08
N LEU A 327 -21.10 -0.57 17.00
CA LEU A 327 -22.25 -1.46 17.07
C LEU A 327 -21.89 -2.87 17.57
N PRO A 328 -20.74 -3.47 17.16
CA PRO A 328 -20.29 -4.72 17.74
C PRO A 328 -20.10 -4.78 19.26
N GLY A 329 -19.48 -3.75 19.85
CA GLY A 329 -19.21 -3.69 21.28
C GLY A 329 -20.46 -3.46 22.12
N LEU A 330 -21.51 -2.92 21.51
CA LEU A 330 -22.84 -2.80 22.12
C LEU A 330 -23.62 -4.11 22.10
N LEU A 331 -23.42 -4.95 21.08
CA LEU A 331 -24.14 -6.20 20.90
C LEU A 331 -23.45 -7.42 21.54
N SER A 332 -22.18 -7.32 21.90
CA SER A 332 -21.41 -8.43 22.48
C SER A 332 -20.37 -7.94 23.49
N GLU A 333 -20.52 -8.38 24.74
CA GLU A 333 -19.56 -8.09 25.81
C GLU A 333 -18.18 -8.72 25.55
N ARG A 334 -18.14 -9.87 24.88
CA ARG A 334 -16.89 -10.55 24.52
C ARG A 334 -16.04 -9.72 23.56
N ILE A 335 -16.69 -9.11 22.58
CA ILE A 335 -16.05 -8.20 21.62
C ILE A 335 -15.53 -6.95 22.33
N ARG A 336 -16.33 -6.39 23.25
CA ARG A 336 -15.95 -5.20 24.02
C ARG A 336 -14.78 -5.46 24.97
N ALA A 337 -14.59 -6.69 25.44
CA ALA A 337 -13.47 -7.08 26.28
C ALA A 337 -12.18 -7.35 25.49
N GLU A 338 -12.28 -7.78 24.23
CA GLU A 338 -11.14 -8.05 23.34
C GLU A 338 -10.64 -6.77 22.62
N GLU A 339 -11.49 -5.76 22.42
CA GLU A 339 -11.12 -4.52 21.73
C GLU A 339 -10.69 -3.41 22.71
N GLU A 340 -9.48 -2.86 22.51
CA GLU A 340 -9.05 -1.61 23.18
C GLU A 340 -10.06 -0.49 22.92
N LYS A 341 -10.31 0.35 23.93
CA LYS A 341 -11.23 1.50 23.84
C LYS A 341 -10.88 2.35 22.62
N GLN A 342 -11.74 2.26 21.61
CA GLN A 342 -11.53 2.97 20.36
C GLN A 342 -11.71 4.47 20.57
N ASN A 343 -10.70 5.25 20.23
CA ASN A 343 -10.79 6.69 20.23
C ASN A 343 -11.63 7.13 19.02
N TRP A 344 -12.74 7.83 19.26
CA TRP A 344 -13.62 8.30 18.16
C TRP A 344 -12.89 9.14 17.13
N LYS A 345 -11.79 9.80 17.54
CA LYS A 345 -10.93 10.58 16.65
C LYS A 345 -10.23 9.69 15.61
N GLU A 346 -9.76 8.51 16.02
CA GLU A 346 -9.13 7.53 15.12
C GLU A 346 -10.16 6.93 14.16
N VAL A 347 -11.34 6.56 14.68
CA VAL A 347 -12.47 6.08 13.88
C VAL A 347 -12.87 7.11 12.82
N PHE A 348 -12.90 8.39 13.18
CA PHE A 348 -13.19 9.47 12.25
C PHE A 348 -12.10 9.65 11.19
N ILE A 349 -10.81 9.53 11.54
CA ILE A 349 -9.74 9.52 10.52
C ILE A 349 -9.96 8.37 9.53
N ILE A 350 -10.16 7.15 10.01
CA ILE A 350 -10.34 5.97 9.13
C ILE A 350 -11.52 6.20 8.17
N ALA A 351 -12.61 6.77 8.69
CA ALA A 351 -13.77 7.16 7.91
C ALA A 351 -13.47 8.24 6.85
N TRP A 352 -12.70 9.26 7.20
CA TRP A 352 -12.37 10.38 6.32
C TRP A 352 -11.27 10.05 5.29
N SER A 353 -10.40 9.09 5.58
CA SER A 353 -9.24 8.72 4.75
C SER A 353 -9.56 7.86 3.52
N GLY A 354 -10.83 7.81 3.09
CA GLY A 354 -11.26 7.02 1.93
C GLY A 354 -10.97 7.67 0.57
N MET A 355 -9.73 8.07 0.29
CA MET A 355 -9.36 8.59 -1.04
C MET A 355 -9.46 7.48 -2.08
N ARG A 356 -9.99 7.74 -3.28
CA ARG A 356 -10.03 6.75 -4.38
C ARG A 356 -8.81 6.93 -5.27
N GLY A 357 -8.37 5.85 -5.93
CA GLY A 357 -7.10 5.87 -6.65
C GLY A 357 -7.06 4.97 -7.88
N VAL A 358 -5.89 4.36 -8.08
CA VAL A 358 -5.47 3.72 -9.33
C VAL A 358 -6.42 2.61 -9.79
N VAL A 359 -6.91 1.79 -8.86
CA VAL A 359 -7.75 0.63 -9.23
C VAL A 359 -9.12 1.06 -9.75
N SER A 360 -9.73 2.08 -9.15
CA SER A 360 -10.96 2.68 -9.66
C SER A 360 -10.77 3.21 -11.08
N LEU A 361 -9.62 3.82 -11.38
CA LEU A 361 -9.31 4.26 -12.74
C LEU A 361 -9.23 3.10 -13.72
N ALA A 362 -8.47 2.07 -13.38
CA ALA A 362 -8.29 0.89 -14.22
C ALA A 362 -9.62 0.20 -14.51
N ALA A 363 -10.46 0.02 -13.48
CA ALA A 363 -11.80 -0.54 -13.61
C ALA A 363 -12.74 0.33 -14.46
N ALA A 364 -12.62 1.66 -14.36
CA ALA A 364 -13.37 2.56 -15.22
C ALA A 364 -13.01 2.37 -16.70
N PHE A 365 -11.72 2.24 -17.01
CA PHE A 365 -11.28 1.98 -18.37
C PHE A 365 -11.73 0.63 -18.91
N ALA A 366 -11.82 -0.38 -18.03
CA ALA A 366 -12.26 -1.72 -18.38
C ALA A 366 -13.73 -1.81 -18.80
N ILE A 367 -14.50 -0.73 -18.72
CA ILE A 367 -15.83 -0.69 -19.30
C ILE A 367 -15.70 -0.78 -20.83
N PRO A 368 -16.18 -1.87 -21.45
CA PRO A 368 -16.03 -2.08 -22.88
C PRO A 368 -16.79 -1.00 -23.66
N GLN A 369 -16.31 -0.65 -24.85
CA GLN A 369 -17.02 0.30 -25.71
C GLN A 369 -18.32 -0.30 -26.27
N LEU A 370 -18.30 -1.62 -26.52
CA LEU A 370 -19.39 -2.38 -27.10
C LEU A 370 -19.80 -3.50 -26.15
N LEU A 371 -21.10 -3.73 -26.04
CA LEU A 371 -21.66 -4.93 -25.45
C LEU A 371 -21.40 -6.14 -26.36
N LEU A 372 -21.56 -7.36 -25.81
CA LEU A 372 -21.37 -8.62 -26.56
C LEU A 372 -22.29 -8.73 -27.80
N ASN A 373 -23.41 -8.02 -27.79
CA ASN A 373 -24.36 -7.95 -28.91
C ASN A 373 -23.99 -6.89 -29.97
N GLY A 374 -22.83 -6.24 -29.85
CA GLY A 374 -22.35 -5.22 -30.78
C GLY A 374 -22.95 -3.83 -30.59
N GLN A 375 -23.80 -3.61 -29.58
CA GLN A 375 -24.35 -2.28 -29.26
C GLN A 375 -23.38 -1.46 -28.42
N LEU A 376 -23.45 -0.13 -28.52
CA LEU A 376 -22.68 0.78 -27.66
C LEU A 376 -23.04 0.57 -26.18
N PHE A 377 -22.03 0.56 -25.32
CA PHE A 377 -22.24 0.41 -23.89
C PHE A 377 -23.00 1.64 -23.33
N PRO A 378 -24.17 1.44 -22.70
CA PRO A 378 -25.03 2.54 -22.30
C PRO A 378 -24.39 3.36 -21.17
N HIS A 379 -24.54 4.69 -21.25
CA HIS A 379 -24.04 5.66 -20.26
C HIS A 379 -22.54 5.57 -19.94
N ARG A 380 -21.72 4.93 -20.78
CA ARG A 380 -20.29 4.73 -20.52
C ARG A 380 -19.56 6.03 -20.15
N ASN A 381 -19.70 7.07 -20.98
CA ASN A 381 -19.01 8.34 -20.76
C ASN A 381 -19.49 9.06 -19.49
N LEU A 382 -20.75 8.87 -19.09
CA LEU A 382 -21.27 9.38 -17.82
C LEU A 382 -20.67 8.63 -16.63
N ILE A 383 -20.57 7.29 -16.69
CA ILE A 383 -19.94 6.48 -15.64
C ILE A 383 -18.47 6.87 -15.48
N LEU A 384 -17.75 7.03 -16.60
CA LEU A 384 -16.38 7.55 -16.59
C LEU A 384 -16.34 8.94 -15.93
N PHE A 385 -17.17 9.88 -16.37
CA PHE A 385 -17.18 11.23 -15.81
C PHE A 385 -17.41 11.26 -14.30
N ILE A 386 -18.42 10.52 -13.82
CA ILE A 386 -18.72 10.41 -12.39
C ILE A 386 -17.55 9.78 -11.65
N THR A 387 -17.01 8.67 -12.16
CA THR A 387 -15.87 7.98 -11.52
C THR A 387 -14.68 8.91 -11.35
N PHE A 388 -14.28 9.60 -12.43
CA PHE A 388 -13.15 10.52 -12.39
C PHE A 388 -13.43 11.69 -11.45
N SER A 389 -14.66 12.23 -11.49
CA SER A 389 -15.05 13.30 -10.57
C SER A 389 -15.01 12.86 -9.11
N VAL A 390 -15.42 11.62 -8.80
CA VAL A 390 -15.32 11.04 -7.45
C VAL A 390 -13.86 10.87 -7.04
N ILE A 391 -13.00 10.35 -7.92
CA ILE A 391 -11.56 10.23 -7.65
C ILE A 391 -10.96 11.61 -7.37
N LEU A 392 -11.22 12.60 -8.23
CA LEU A 392 -10.75 13.98 -8.05
C LEU A 392 -11.27 14.60 -6.76
N PHE A 393 -12.57 14.49 -6.51
CA PHE A 393 -13.20 15.03 -5.31
C PHE A 393 -12.56 14.42 -4.06
N THR A 394 -12.42 13.10 -4.01
CA THR A 394 -11.93 12.42 -2.81
C THR A 394 -10.43 12.64 -2.62
N LEU A 395 -9.62 12.51 -3.67
CA LEU A 395 -8.18 12.72 -3.62
C LEU A 395 -7.80 14.16 -3.30
N VAL A 396 -8.45 15.15 -3.93
CA VAL A 396 -8.13 16.57 -3.71
C VAL A 396 -8.77 17.08 -2.42
N LEU A 397 -10.08 16.89 -2.22
CA LEU A 397 -10.76 17.44 -1.05
C LEU A 397 -10.37 16.68 0.21
N GLN A 398 -10.44 15.35 0.25
CA GLN A 398 -10.07 14.60 1.44
C GLN A 398 -8.56 14.65 1.66
N GLY A 399 -7.74 14.55 0.60
CA GLY A 399 -6.29 14.65 0.71
C GLY A 399 -5.78 15.99 1.24
N LEU A 400 -6.37 17.12 0.83
CA LEU A 400 -5.99 18.44 1.36
C LEU A 400 -6.58 18.72 2.76
N SER A 401 -7.78 18.22 3.06
CA SER A 401 -8.44 18.44 4.35
C SER A 401 -7.91 17.53 5.46
N LEU A 402 -7.44 16.34 5.14
CA LEU A 402 -7.00 15.33 6.12
C LEU A 402 -5.87 15.84 7.06
N PRO A 403 -4.79 16.50 6.57
CA PRO A 403 -3.77 17.07 7.45
C PRO A 403 -4.31 18.13 8.42
N LEU A 404 -5.27 18.94 7.97
CA LEU A 404 -5.91 19.96 8.80
C LEU A 404 -6.78 19.31 9.88
N LEU A 405 -7.54 18.27 9.53
CA LEU A 405 -8.36 17.51 10.46
C LEU A 405 -7.52 16.82 11.53
N ILE A 406 -6.40 16.18 11.16
CA ILE A 406 -5.50 15.51 12.11
C ILE A 406 -4.93 16.52 13.12
N LYS A 407 -4.47 17.68 12.64
CA LYS A 407 -3.95 18.76 13.50
C LYS A 407 -5.05 19.32 14.42
N TRP A 408 -6.26 19.49 13.90
CA TRP A 408 -7.38 20.03 14.65
C TRP A 408 -7.88 19.07 15.74
N LEU A 409 -7.95 17.77 15.44
CA LEU A 409 -8.38 16.74 16.38
C LEU A 409 -7.34 16.45 17.48
N LYS A 410 -6.10 16.96 17.36
CA LYS A 410 -5.00 16.73 18.32
C LYS A 410 -4.84 15.24 18.63
N ILE A 411 -4.65 14.45 17.58
CA ILE A 411 -4.40 13.03 17.72
C ILE A 411 -2.91 12.87 17.97
N GLU A 412 -2.59 12.36 19.15
CA GLU A 412 -1.23 11.98 19.51
C GLU A 412 -1.06 10.51 19.11
N GLY A 413 0.02 10.17 18.42
CA GLY A 413 0.35 8.77 18.12
C GLY A 413 0.80 8.03 19.38
N ASP A 414 0.98 6.71 19.27
CA ASP A 414 1.51 5.85 20.34
C ASP A 414 3.01 6.12 20.67
N ASP A 415 3.48 7.36 20.53
CA ASP A 415 4.89 7.75 20.57
C ASP A 415 5.56 7.28 21.88
N VAL A 416 4.85 7.31 23.01
CA VAL A 416 5.39 6.90 24.32
C VAL A 416 5.64 5.39 24.39
N SER A 417 4.61 4.57 24.10
CA SER A 417 4.73 3.10 24.14
C SER A 417 5.71 2.59 23.08
N MET A 418 5.71 3.18 21.88
CA MET A 418 6.66 2.83 20.81
C MET A 418 8.10 3.19 21.17
N SER A 419 8.32 4.33 21.83
CA SER A 419 9.67 4.74 22.26
C SER A 419 10.20 3.82 23.36
N GLU A 420 9.36 3.44 24.32
CA GLU A 420 9.72 2.46 25.36
C GLU A 420 10.08 1.09 24.77
N GLN A 421 9.26 0.56 23.86
CA GLN A 421 9.55 -0.71 23.19
C GLN A 421 10.82 -0.64 22.34
N LYS A 422 11.04 0.46 21.61
CA LYS A 422 12.27 0.69 20.84
C LYS A 422 13.50 0.71 21.75
N LEU A 423 13.38 1.31 22.93
CA LEU A 423 14.44 1.35 23.91
C LEU A 423 14.77 -0.04 24.44
N GLN A 424 13.75 -0.80 24.84
CA GLN A 424 13.91 -2.18 25.30
C GLN A 424 14.55 -3.08 24.25
N LEU A 425 14.10 -2.98 22.99
CA LEU A 425 14.70 -3.70 21.85
C LEU A 425 16.18 -3.37 21.70
N ASN A 426 16.54 -2.08 21.70
CA ASN A 426 17.93 -1.66 21.59
C ASN A 426 18.79 -2.15 22.76
N LYS A 427 18.23 -2.15 23.98
CA LYS A 427 18.91 -2.66 25.16
C LYS A 427 19.19 -4.15 25.04
N GLN A 428 18.20 -4.98 24.72
CA GLN A 428 18.39 -6.43 24.57
C GLN A 428 19.45 -6.75 23.49
N LEU A 429 19.39 -6.07 22.34
CA LEU A 429 20.38 -6.26 21.28
C LEU A 429 21.78 -5.80 21.69
N ALA A 430 21.90 -4.78 22.54
CA ALA A 430 23.18 -4.32 23.07
C ALA A 430 23.73 -5.31 24.10
N GLU A 431 22.90 -5.86 24.97
CA GLU A 431 23.31 -6.88 25.96
C GLU A 431 23.85 -8.13 25.28
N VAL A 432 23.18 -8.61 24.23
CA VAL A 432 23.66 -9.75 23.44
C VAL A 432 25.01 -9.43 22.77
N ALA A 433 25.18 -8.22 22.23
CA ALA A 433 26.44 -7.80 21.64
C ALA A 433 27.59 -7.72 22.68
N ILE A 434 27.31 -7.21 23.88
CA ILE A 434 28.29 -7.15 24.98
C ILE A 434 28.69 -8.56 25.43
N HIS A 435 27.72 -9.46 25.59
CA HIS A 435 27.98 -10.85 25.97
C HIS A 435 28.90 -11.52 24.94
N TYR A 436 28.60 -11.37 23.65
CA TYR A 436 29.43 -11.93 22.59
C TYR A 436 30.85 -11.36 22.57
N LEU A 437 31.00 -10.03 22.76
CA LEU A 437 32.32 -9.38 22.87
C LEU A 437 33.14 -9.94 24.04
N ASN A 438 32.52 -10.11 25.20
CA ASN A 438 33.21 -10.60 26.39
C ASN A 438 33.67 -12.05 26.24
N ASP A 439 32.89 -12.89 25.55
CA ASP A 439 33.22 -14.30 25.37
C ASP A 439 34.27 -14.54 24.28
N HIS A 440 34.11 -13.86 23.12
CA HIS A 440 34.89 -14.17 21.92
C HIS A 440 36.07 -13.21 21.69
N PHE A 441 36.05 -12.02 22.29
CA PHE A 441 37.07 -10.98 22.11
C PHE A 441 37.69 -10.51 23.43
N ALA A 442 37.69 -11.36 24.48
CA ALA A 442 38.21 -11.02 25.81
C ALA A 442 39.67 -10.54 25.78
N ARG A 443 40.53 -11.17 24.96
CA ARG A 443 41.95 -10.82 24.86
C ARG A 443 42.13 -9.48 24.17
N GLU A 444 41.37 -9.25 23.10
CA GLU A 444 41.38 -8.03 22.31
C GLU A 444 40.84 -6.84 23.12
N LEU A 445 39.81 -7.04 23.95
CA LEU A 445 39.29 -6.04 24.88
C LEU A 445 40.34 -5.58 25.90
N ASN A 446 41.21 -6.49 26.37
CA ASN A 446 42.29 -6.14 27.28
C ASN A 446 43.42 -5.38 26.58
N ASN A 447 43.70 -5.72 25.32
CA ASN A 447 44.90 -5.27 24.61
C ASN A 447 44.66 -4.09 23.63
N ASN A 448 43.41 -3.81 23.25
CA ASN A 448 43.09 -2.85 22.19
C ASN A 448 41.97 -1.88 22.62
N GLU A 449 42.28 -0.58 22.61
CA GLU A 449 41.33 0.48 22.95
C GLU A 449 40.10 0.52 22.04
N ASP A 450 40.23 0.18 20.75
CA ASP A 450 39.11 0.28 19.83
C ASP A 450 38.05 -0.80 20.09
N TYR A 451 38.44 -1.99 20.56
CA TYR A 451 37.48 -3.00 21.03
C TYR A 451 36.75 -2.54 22.29
N ARG A 452 37.47 -1.88 23.22
CA ARG A 452 36.84 -1.26 24.40
C ARG A 452 35.84 -0.19 23.99
N ARG A 453 36.17 0.68 23.03
CA ARG A 453 35.24 1.71 22.52
C ARG A 453 33.95 1.12 21.94
N ILE A 454 34.02 -0.04 21.28
CA ILE A 454 32.84 -0.74 20.78
C ILE A 454 32.00 -1.28 21.94
N ARG A 455 32.63 -1.93 22.92
CA ARG A 455 31.94 -2.40 24.13
C ARG A 455 31.28 -1.23 24.87
N ASP A 456 32.01 -0.15 25.11
CA ASP A 456 31.53 1.05 25.78
C ASP A 456 30.40 1.75 24.97
N ARG A 457 30.35 1.59 23.64
CA ARG A 457 29.19 2.01 22.82
C ARG A 457 27.97 1.18 23.18
N TYR A 458 28.07 -0.15 23.19
CA TYR A 458 26.93 -1.00 23.51
C TYR A 458 26.52 -0.91 24.98
N GLU A 459 27.47 -0.75 25.92
CA GLU A 459 27.15 -0.49 27.34
C GLU A 459 26.36 0.81 27.49
N ARG A 460 26.72 1.88 26.77
CA ARG A 460 25.92 3.11 26.75
C ARG A 460 24.51 2.89 26.21
N ILE A 461 24.36 2.11 25.13
CA ILE A 461 23.04 1.77 24.57
C ILE A 461 22.22 0.95 25.57
N ALA A 462 22.84 0.02 26.31
CA ALA A 462 22.17 -0.81 27.31
C ALA A 462 21.82 -0.03 28.60
N GLN A 463 22.62 0.98 28.96
CA GLN A 463 22.47 1.77 30.19
C GLN A 463 21.58 3.02 30.05
N GLN A 464 21.33 3.53 28.83
CA GLN A 464 20.61 4.79 28.62
C GLN A 464 19.18 4.63 28.13
N SER A 465 18.22 5.14 28.91
CA SER A 465 16.93 5.66 28.44
C SER A 465 17.07 7.14 28.00
N ASP A 466 16.69 7.43 26.76
CA ASP A 466 16.22 8.73 26.19
C ASP A 466 17.13 9.87 25.68
N GLN A 467 18.46 9.98 25.86
CA GLN A 467 19.12 11.29 25.56
C GLN A 467 20.21 11.44 24.50
N LEU A 468 20.72 10.43 23.77
CA LEU A 468 21.95 10.63 22.98
C LEU A 468 21.89 10.25 21.49
N MET A 469 21.11 10.97 20.70
CA MET A 469 21.33 11.02 19.24
C MET A 469 22.10 12.26 18.75
N SER A 470 22.40 13.26 19.60
CA SER A 470 23.01 14.52 19.16
C SER A 470 24.54 14.49 18.95
N ASP A 471 25.27 13.58 19.60
CA ASP A 471 26.73 13.74 19.72
C ASP A 471 27.57 12.90 18.73
N TYR A 472 26.92 12.16 17.82
CA TYR A 472 27.60 11.10 17.07
C TYR A 472 28.21 11.51 15.71
N ARG A 473 28.13 12.78 15.30
CA ARG A 473 28.66 13.20 13.98
C ARG A 473 30.18 13.45 13.93
N GLN A 474 30.93 13.32 15.04
CA GLN A 474 32.32 13.85 15.10
C GLN A 474 33.46 12.90 15.50
N SER A 475 33.29 11.58 15.58
CA SER A 475 34.46 10.70 15.82
C SER A 475 35.06 10.18 14.51
N LYS A 476 36.21 10.74 14.09
CA LYS A 476 37.07 10.15 13.05
C LYS A 476 37.69 8.83 13.57
N PRO A 477 37.76 7.76 12.76
CA PRO A 477 38.42 6.52 13.18
C PRO A 477 39.94 6.73 13.30
N ALA A 478 40.52 6.25 14.41
CA ALA A 478 41.96 6.14 14.57
C ALA A 478 42.50 5.03 13.63
N LYS A 479 43.72 5.22 13.12
CA LYS A 479 44.31 4.46 12.01
C LYS A 479 44.84 3.05 12.36
N HIS A 480 44.57 2.51 13.54
CA HIS A 480 45.15 1.23 13.97
C HIS A 480 44.13 0.06 13.92
N SER A 481 44.51 -0.99 13.20
CA SER A 481 43.81 -2.29 13.02
C SER A 481 42.34 -2.26 12.58
N ILE A 482 42.06 -1.55 11.48
CA ILE A 482 40.72 -1.49 10.83
C ILE A 482 40.14 -2.89 10.58
N ARG A 483 40.97 -3.89 10.25
CA ARG A 483 40.51 -5.23 9.87
C ARG A 483 39.92 -6.02 11.04
N GLY A 484 40.56 -6.03 12.20
CA GLY A 484 40.08 -6.77 13.37
C GLY A 484 38.76 -6.21 13.89
N ILE A 485 38.72 -4.88 14.07
CA ILE A 485 37.52 -4.14 14.48
C ILE A 485 36.36 -4.39 13.52
N ARG A 486 36.61 -4.33 12.20
CA ARG A 486 35.59 -4.60 11.19
C ARG A 486 35.03 -6.03 11.31
N THR A 487 35.90 -7.03 11.46
CA THR A 487 35.47 -8.42 11.64
C THR A 487 34.59 -8.55 12.88
N ALA A 488 35.03 -8.00 14.01
CA ALA A 488 34.24 -8.00 15.25
C ALA A 488 32.88 -7.32 15.05
N SER A 489 32.83 -6.12 14.46
CA SER A 489 31.55 -5.43 14.19
C SER A 489 30.62 -6.21 13.27
N LEU A 490 31.15 -6.89 12.24
CA LEU A 490 30.34 -7.76 11.36
C LEU A 490 29.81 -8.99 12.09
N GLU A 491 30.57 -9.56 13.03
CA GLU A 491 30.10 -10.66 13.87
C GLU A 491 28.99 -10.20 14.84
N LEU A 492 29.13 -9.01 15.43
CA LEU A 492 28.07 -8.45 16.28
C LEU A 492 26.78 -8.25 15.51
N ILE A 493 26.84 -7.72 14.28
CA ILE A 493 25.66 -7.56 13.43
C ILE A 493 25.00 -8.92 13.16
N LYS A 494 25.77 -9.98 12.90
CA LYS A 494 25.22 -11.33 12.69
C LYS A 494 24.49 -11.85 13.93
N ILE A 495 25.08 -11.69 15.10
CA ILE A 495 24.48 -12.12 16.37
C ILE A 495 23.22 -11.31 16.69
N GLN A 496 23.26 -9.99 16.49
CA GLN A 496 22.08 -9.13 16.66
C GLN A 496 20.96 -9.50 15.69
N ARG A 497 21.27 -9.90 14.46
CA ARG A 497 20.26 -10.43 13.52
C ARG A 497 19.66 -11.75 13.96
N ALA A 498 20.47 -12.69 14.45
CA ALA A 498 19.96 -13.94 15.00
C ALA A 498 18.99 -13.68 16.17
N GLN A 499 19.31 -12.70 17.02
CA GLN A 499 18.41 -12.28 18.09
C GLN A 499 17.12 -11.64 17.54
N LEU A 500 17.20 -10.80 16.51
CA LEU A 500 16.02 -10.23 15.86
C LEU A 500 15.11 -11.31 15.25
N GLU A 501 15.67 -12.34 14.59
CA GLU A 501 14.92 -13.47 14.07
C GLU A 501 14.19 -14.24 15.18
N GLU A 502 14.83 -14.44 16.33
CA GLU A 502 14.19 -15.04 17.49
C GLU A 502 13.04 -14.16 18.02
N MET A 503 13.25 -12.85 18.12
CA MET A 503 12.22 -11.88 18.54
C MET A 503 11.05 -11.83 17.55
N TYR A 504 11.33 -11.97 16.23
CA TYR A 504 10.27 -12.17 15.24
C TYR A 504 9.49 -13.45 15.60
N SER A 505 10.13 -14.60 15.84
CA SER A 505 9.39 -15.83 16.14
C SER A 505 8.54 -15.78 17.42
N LYS A 506 8.97 -15.02 18.44
CA LYS A 506 8.33 -14.94 19.77
C LYS A 506 7.25 -13.87 19.92
N ASP A 507 7.09 -12.99 18.92
CA ASP A 507 6.17 -11.85 18.97
C ASP A 507 6.40 -10.89 20.16
N GLU A 508 7.67 -10.70 20.52
CA GLU A 508 8.06 -9.89 21.69
C GLU A 508 7.92 -8.38 21.43
N TYR A 509 8.13 -7.95 20.19
CA TYR A 509 8.06 -6.56 19.75
C TYR A 509 7.21 -6.43 18.48
N LYS A 510 6.63 -5.24 18.29
CA LYS A 510 5.91 -4.88 17.06
C LYS A 510 6.82 -5.05 15.84
N GLU A 511 6.29 -5.64 14.77
CA GLU A 511 7.02 -6.00 13.55
C GLU A 511 7.74 -4.79 12.93
N GLU A 512 7.13 -3.60 12.98
CA GLU A 512 7.74 -2.36 12.47
C GLU A 512 9.05 -2.00 13.19
N LEU A 513 9.12 -2.18 14.52
CA LEU A 513 10.35 -1.90 15.28
C LEU A 513 11.47 -2.85 14.88
N LEU A 514 11.13 -4.12 14.67
CA LEU A 514 12.06 -5.15 14.22
C LEU A 514 12.55 -4.84 12.80
N ARG A 515 11.67 -4.49 11.86
CA ARG A 515 12.02 -4.10 10.48
C ARG A 515 12.89 -2.85 10.43
N ASN A 516 12.55 -1.82 11.21
CA ASN A 516 13.34 -0.60 11.31
C ASN A 516 14.75 -0.90 11.84
N LYS A 517 14.85 -1.79 12.84
CA LYS A 517 16.13 -2.21 13.40
C LYS A 517 16.96 -3.05 12.42
N GLU A 518 16.32 -3.94 11.68
CA GLU A 518 16.96 -4.72 10.62
C GLU A 518 17.55 -3.79 9.54
N HIS A 519 16.79 -2.76 9.14
CA HIS A 519 17.28 -1.76 8.21
C HIS A 519 18.48 -0.95 8.75
N GLU A 520 18.47 -0.56 10.03
CA GLU A 520 19.63 0.08 10.68
C GLU A 520 20.88 -0.82 10.62
N LEU A 521 20.73 -2.13 10.89
CA LEU A 521 21.81 -3.10 10.82
C LEU A 521 22.31 -3.31 9.37
N ASP A 522 21.41 -3.30 8.38
CA ASP A 522 21.77 -3.39 6.96
C ASP A 522 22.63 -2.20 6.52
N LEU A 523 22.28 -0.98 6.95
CA LEU A 523 23.06 0.22 6.66
C LEU A 523 24.43 0.18 7.36
N GLU A 524 24.49 -0.31 8.60
CA GLU A 524 25.76 -0.48 9.32
C GLU A 524 26.66 -1.52 8.65
N GLU A 525 26.13 -2.66 8.22
CA GLU A 525 26.86 -3.69 7.49
C GLU A 525 27.39 -3.17 6.15
N ALA A 526 26.54 -2.50 5.37
CA ALA A 526 26.92 -1.90 4.09
C ALA A 526 28.08 -0.90 4.25
N ARG A 527 28.02 -0.06 5.30
CA ARG A 527 29.10 0.88 5.63
C ARG A 527 30.40 0.15 5.96
N LEU A 528 30.35 -0.89 6.80
CA LEU A 528 31.53 -1.64 7.22
C LEU A 528 32.20 -2.38 6.05
N ARG A 529 31.40 -2.94 5.14
CA ARG A 529 31.90 -3.66 3.96
C ARG A 529 32.47 -2.72 2.89
N ARG A 530 31.90 -1.53 2.70
CA ARG A 530 32.45 -0.51 1.77
C ARG A 530 33.82 0.04 2.17
N ILE A 531 34.10 0.18 3.47
CA ILE A 531 35.41 0.64 3.98
C ILE A 531 36.53 -0.40 3.71
N GLY A 532 36.16 -1.60 3.26
CA GLY A 532 37.07 -2.70 2.96
C GLY A 532 37.62 -2.80 1.54
N VAL A 533 37.16 -1.94 0.64
CA VAL A 533 37.67 -1.74 -0.73
C VAL A 533 38.45 -0.43 -0.74
#